data_AF-A0A6M1Z2R2-F1
#
_entry.id   AF-A0A6M1Z2R2-F1
#
_cell.length_a   1.000
_cell.length_b   1.000
_cell.length_c   1.000
_cell.angle_alpha   90.00
_cell.angle_beta   90.00
_cell.angle_gamma   90.00
#
_symmetry.space_group_name_H-M   'P 1'
#
loop_
_entity.id
_entity.type
_entity.pdbx_description
1 polymer ?
#
loop_
_entity_poly.entity_id
_entity_poly.type
_entity_poly.pdbx_seq_one_letter_code
_entity_poly.pdbx_strand_id
1 'polypeptide(L)'
;MHAIFSTILFLASLTVIEESIPDGPFCYPGKCPREIITVDSEESPLLDAHFKKLVQLMQQDQSEQEKLAHVKLFVRETIFTPSLCNFEKLLSFFQTLDIETFEPEIPLEKFIAAKTGVCRHLALTTTFLLDRLIKEGHFKGSCYLIRDQVHLDRHAWTLFLSDKEAWHIDAHWNILEDGKSEEGFSRLSRIYGKRTMVRQKERWSNTIYQN
;
A
#
# COMPACT_ATOMS: atom_id res chain seq x y z
N MET A 1 -27.76 -25.52 39.71
CA MET A 1 -26.61 -24.63 39.45
C MET A 1 -26.34 -24.66 37.95
N HIS A 2 -26.90 -23.70 37.21
CA HIS A 2 -26.64 -23.51 35.78
C HIS A 2 -25.54 -22.46 35.64
N ALA A 3 -24.36 -22.86 35.17
CA ALA A 3 -23.31 -21.93 34.78
C ALA A 3 -23.59 -21.43 33.37
N ILE A 4 -23.89 -20.14 33.26
CA ILE A 4 -24.03 -19.41 32.00
C ILE A 4 -22.61 -19.19 31.47
N PHE A 5 -22.24 -19.89 30.39
CA PHE A 5 -21.06 -19.54 29.62
C PHE A 5 -21.35 -18.25 28.85
N SER A 6 -20.82 -17.14 29.34
CA SER A 6 -20.76 -15.88 28.59
C SER A 6 -19.72 -16.04 27.49
N THR A 7 -20.19 -16.28 26.27
CA THR A 7 -19.39 -16.18 25.05
C THR A 7 -18.98 -14.71 24.88
N ILE A 8 -17.75 -14.37 25.26
CA ILE A 8 -17.13 -13.10 24.89
C ILE A 8 -16.89 -13.16 23.38
N LEU A 9 -17.84 -12.60 22.63
CA LEU A 9 -17.67 -12.28 21.23
C LEU A 9 -16.55 -11.23 21.14
N PHE A 10 -15.36 -11.64 20.72
CA PHE A 10 -14.34 -10.70 20.28
C PHE A 10 -14.87 -10.04 19.01
N LEU A 11 -15.52 -8.89 19.17
CA LEU A 11 -15.73 -7.94 18.08
C LEU A 11 -14.34 -7.53 17.61
N ALA A 12 -13.85 -8.16 16.54
CA ALA A 12 -12.71 -7.65 15.79
C ALA A 12 -13.07 -6.24 15.34
N SER A 13 -12.60 -5.25 16.10
CA SER A 13 -12.65 -3.85 15.70
C SER A 13 -12.12 -3.76 14.28
N LEU A 14 -12.96 -3.24 13.38
CA LEU A 14 -12.62 -2.88 12.01
C LEU A 14 -11.67 -1.67 12.07
N THR A 15 -10.46 -1.90 12.55
CA THR A 15 -9.43 -0.85 12.63
C THR A 15 -8.91 -0.64 11.22
N VAL A 16 -9.30 0.48 10.62
CA VAL A 16 -8.61 0.97 9.44
C VAL A 16 -7.30 1.56 9.92
N ILE A 17 -6.19 1.03 9.40
CA ILE A 17 -4.86 1.56 9.65
C ILE A 17 -4.61 2.61 8.56
N GLU A 18 -4.39 3.84 8.99
CA GLU A 18 -3.96 4.96 8.16
C GLU A 18 -2.66 5.45 8.76
N GLU A 19 -1.58 5.24 8.03
CA GLU A 19 -0.24 5.60 8.46
C GLU A 19 0.34 6.46 7.35
N SER A 20 0.67 7.71 7.69
CA SER A 20 1.73 8.42 6.98
C SER A 20 3.02 7.64 7.22
N ILE A 21 3.89 7.59 6.21
CA ILE A 21 5.18 6.93 6.39
C ILE A 21 6.01 7.79 7.35
N PRO A 22 6.43 7.26 8.52
CA PRO A 22 7.30 7.99 9.43
C PRO A 22 8.64 8.30 8.76
N ASP A 23 9.30 9.37 9.21
CA ASP A 23 10.71 9.54 8.90
C ASP A 23 11.51 8.50 9.69
N GLY A 24 12.28 7.65 8.98
CA GLY A 24 13.09 6.58 9.55
C GLY A 24 12.46 5.18 9.47
N PRO A 25 13.04 4.19 10.17
CA PRO A 25 12.58 2.81 10.13
C PRO A 25 11.16 2.66 10.69
N PHE A 26 10.29 1.97 9.96
CA PHE A 26 8.94 1.67 10.43
C PHE A 26 8.52 0.24 10.09
N CYS A 27 7.49 -0.23 10.79
CA CYS A 27 7.07 -1.62 10.75
C CYS A 27 5.57 -1.75 10.43
N TYR A 28 5.18 -2.70 9.57
CA TYR A 28 3.80 -2.88 9.13
C TYR A 28 3.31 -4.32 9.28
N PRO A 29 2.14 -4.59 9.93
CA PRO A 29 1.68 -5.95 10.18
C PRO A 29 1.18 -6.66 8.91
N GLY A 30 1.66 -7.87 8.70
CA GLY A 30 1.46 -8.68 7.51
C GLY A 30 0.20 -9.55 7.44
N LYS A 31 0.27 -10.66 6.68
CA LYS A 31 -0.85 -11.63 6.47
C LYS A 31 -0.82 -12.74 7.50
N CYS A 32 0.37 -13.24 7.83
CA CYS A 32 0.51 -14.30 8.82
C CYS A 32 0.66 -13.68 10.22
N PRO A 33 0.33 -14.40 11.29
CA PRO A 33 0.34 -13.89 12.67
C PRO A 33 1.68 -13.36 13.21
N ARG A 34 2.71 -13.23 12.36
CA ARG A 34 4.09 -12.91 12.73
C ARG A 34 4.86 -12.13 11.66
N GLU A 35 4.20 -11.66 10.61
CA GLU A 35 4.90 -10.85 9.60
C GLU A 35 4.85 -9.39 10.04
N ILE A 36 6.02 -8.83 10.29
CA ILE A 36 6.24 -7.41 10.51
C ILE A 36 7.13 -6.96 9.36
N ILE A 37 6.58 -6.23 8.40
CA ILE A 37 7.37 -5.72 7.27
C ILE A 37 8.10 -4.49 7.74
N THR A 38 9.43 -4.53 7.77
CA THR A 38 10.25 -3.35 8.10
C THR A 38 10.62 -2.60 6.83
N VAL A 39 10.54 -1.27 6.87
CA VAL A 39 10.99 -0.39 5.80
C VAL A 39 12.06 0.50 6.40
N ASP A 40 13.29 0.32 5.95
CA ASP A 40 14.40 1.20 6.29
C ASP A 40 14.83 1.91 5.02
N SER A 41 14.54 3.21 4.93
CA SER A 41 14.86 4.03 3.77
C SER A 41 16.32 4.47 3.72
N GLU A 42 17.00 4.46 4.86
CA GLU A 42 18.39 4.93 4.99
C GLU A 42 19.38 3.80 4.70
N GLU A 43 18.97 2.55 4.94
CA GLU A 43 19.83 1.36 4.79
C GLU A 43 19.45 0.44 3.61
N SER A 44 18.62 0.88 2.65
CA SER A 44 18.15 0.03 1.53
C SER A 44 18.66 0.47 0.13
N PRO A 45 19.86 0.00 -0.30
CA PRO A 45 20.39 0.29 -1.64
C PRO A 45 19.48 -0.15 -2.79
N LEU A 46 18.67 -1.20 -2.61
CA LEU A 46 17.79 -1.71 -3.66
C LEU A 46 16.59 -0.77 -3.87
N LEU A 47 16.00 -0.28 -2.78
CA LEU A 47 14.93 0.72 -2.84
C LEU A 47 15.44 2.03 -3.45
N ASP A 48 16.64 2.48 -3.09
CA ASP A 48 17.26 3.67 -3.69
C ASP A 48 17.52 3.51 -5.20
N ALA A 49 18.03 2.35 -5.62
CA ALA A 49 18.23 2.04 -7.03
C ALA A 49 16.90 2.05 -7.81
N HIS A 50 15.83 1.48 -7.23
CA HIS A 50 14.50 1.51 -7.82
C HIS A 50 13.92 2.92 -7.89
N PHE A 51 14.09 3.71 -6.85
CA PHE A 51 13.66 5.12 -6.83
C PHE A 51 14.34 5.92 -7.94
N LYS A 52 15.68 5.85 -8.06
CA LYS A 52 16.44 6.54 -9.11
C LYS A 52 15.95 6.15 -10.51
N LYS A 53 15.67 4.86 -10.72
CA LYS A 53 15.13 4.37 -11.99
C LYS A 53 13.71 4.88 -12.27
N LEU A 54 12.86 4.98 -11.24
CA LEU A 54 11.52 5.56 -11.36
C LEU A 54 11.58 7.04 -11.73
N VAL A 55 12.45 7.82 -11.09
CA VAL A 55 12.65 9.25 -11.42
C VAL A 55 13.06 9.43 -12.88
N GLN A 56 13.92 8.56 -13.42
CA GLN A 56 14.32 8.61 -14.83
C GLN A 56 13.16 8.37 -15.82
N LEU A 57 12.09 7.70 -15.40
CA LEU A 57 10.91 7.47 -16.22
C LEU A 57 9.94 8.67 -16.21
N MET A 58 10.08 9.57 -15.23
CA MET A 58 9.22 10.73 -15.08
C MET A 58 9.78 11.91 -15.88
N GLN A 59 9.02 12.35 -16.88
CA GLN A 59 9.34 13.55 -17.65
C GLN A 59 8.66 14.78 -17.02
N GLN A 60 9.23 15.96 -17.22
CA GLN A 60 8.74 17.19 -16.58
C GLN A 60 7.35 17.61 -17.09
N ASP A 61 7.04 17.33 -18.35
CA ASP A 61 5.82 17.72 -19.06
C ASP A 61 4.64 16.73 -18.90
N GLN A 62 4.86 15.61 -18.22
CA GLN A 62 3.79 14.65 -17.91
C GLN A 62 2.81 15.21 -16.89
N SER A 63 1.53 14.92 -17.11
CA SER A 63 0.46 15.17 -16.16
C SER A 63 0.66 14.39 -14.86
N GLU A 64 0.02 14.83 -13.77
CA GLU A 64 0.04 14.13 -12.48
C GLU A 64 -0.45 12.68 -12.63
N GLN A 65 -1.58 12.49 -13.33
CA GLN A 65 -2.13 11.16 -13.61
C GLN A 65 -1.14 10.25 -14.35
N GLU A 66 -0.42 10.76 -15.36
CA GLU A 66 0.58 9.97 -16.09
C GLU A 66 1.76 9.58 -15.19
N LYS A 67 2.25 10.51 -14.36
CA LYS A 67 3.32 10.21 -13.39
C LYS A 67 2.87 9.15 -12.37
N LEU A 68 1.65 9.27 -11.83
CA LEU A 68 1.08 8.26 -10.92
C LEU A 68 0.89 6.91 -11.61
N ALA A 69 0.52 6.90 -12.90
CA ALA A 69 0.45 5.68 -13.70
C ALA A 69 1.83 5.02 -13.84
N HIS A 70 2.90 5.81 -14.06
CA HIS A 70 4.28 5.31 -14.08
C HIS A 70 4.67 4.69 -12.74
N VAL A 71 4.36 5.33 -11.61
CA VAL A 71 4.62 4.74 -10.27
C VAL A 71 3.93 3.38 -10.14
N LYS A 72 2.62 3.33 -10.41
CA LYS A 72 1.81 2.11 -10.29
C LYS A 72 2.38 0.98 -11.14
N LEU A 73 2.65 1.25 -12.42
CA LEU A 73 3.15 0.27 -13.35
C LEU A 73 4.59 -0.14 -13.02
N PHE A 74 5.43 0.78 -12.55
CA PHE A 74 6.79 0.47 -12.15
C PHE A 74 6.82 -0.50 -10.97
N VAL A 75 6.05 -0.24 -9.91
CA VAL A 75 5.94 -1.15 -8.76
C VAL A 75 5.41 -2.52 -9.22
N ARG A 76 4.33 -2.51 -10.00
CA ARG A 76 3.68 -3.74 -10.46
C ARG A 76 4.57 -4.58 -11.36
N GLU A 77 5.08 -3.99 -12.44
CA GLU A 77 5.72 -4.73 -13.53
C GLU A 77 7.24 -4.87 -13.36
N THR A 78 7.89 -3.88 -12.72
CA THR A 78 9.35 -3.87 -12.54
C THR A 78 9.79 -4.45 -11.20
N ILE A 79 9.11 -4.08 -10.10
CA ILE A 79 9.52 -4.49 -8.74
C ILE A 79 8.97 -5.89 -8.41
N PHE A 80 7.65 -6.10 -8.50
CA PHE A 80 7.02 -7.35 -8.04
C PHE A 80 6.64 -8.35 -9.14
N THR A 81 6.42 -7.89 -10.37
CA THR A 81 5.98 -8.62 -11.58
C THR A 81 4.76 -9.55 -11.36
N PRO A 82 3.58 -9.30 -11.96
CA PRO A 82 2.31 -9.97 -11.59
C PRO A 82 2.27 -11.48 -11.71
N SER A 83 3.01 -12.07 -12.67
CA SER A 83 3.12 -13.54 -12.81
C SER A 83 3.78 -14.20 -11.60
N LEU A 84 4.41 -13.42 -10.72
CA LEU A 84 5.18 -13.85 -9.55
C LEU A 84 4.53 -13.46 -8.20
N CYS A 85 3.40 -12.74 -8.22
CA CYS A 85 2.54 -12.51 -7.06
C CYS A 85 1.63 -13.73 -6.77
N ASN A 86 2.14 -14.94 -7.03
CA ASN A 86 1.45 -16.18 -6.68
C ASN A 86 1.64 -16.44 -5.18
N PHE A 87 0.53 -16.71 -4.48
CA PHE A 87 0.55 -17.09 -3.07
C PHE A 87 1.51 -18.26 -2.79
N GLU A 88 1.68 -19.18 -3.74
CA GLU A 88 2.64 -20.29 -3.64
C GLU A 88 4.10 -19.81 -3.59
N LYS A 89 4.45 -18.78 -4.38
CA LYS A 89 5.81 -18.20 -4.35
C LYS A 89 6.05 -17.43 -3.06
N LEU A 90 5.03 -16.75 -2.55
CA LEU A 90 5.12 -16.10 -1.24
C LEU A 90 5.27 -17.15 -0.12
N LEU A 91 4.56 -18.27 -0.22
CA LEU A 91 4.68 -19.38 0.73
C LEU A 91 6.07 -20.01 0.67
N SER A 92 6.61 -20.24 -0.53
CA SER A 92 7.97 -20.77 -0.68
C SER A 92 9.01 -19.77 -0.19
N PHE A 93 8.83 -18.48 -0.42
CA PHE A 93 9.65 -17.44 0.18
C PHE A 93 9.66 -17.55 1.71
N PHE A 94 8.50 -17.68 2.36
CA PHE A 94 8.44 -17.86 3.81
C PHE A 94 9.12 -19.16 4.28
N GLN A 95 9.16 -20.21 3.46
CA GLN A 95 9.92 -21.43 3.76
C GLN A 95 11.44 -21.24 3.65
N THR A 96 11.89 -20.27 2.86
CA THR A 96 13.33 -19.91 2.75
C THR A 96 13.81 -18.98 3.85
N LEU A 97 12.89 -18.33 4.58
CA LEU A 97 13.26 -17.58 5.76
C LEU A 97 13.65 -18.57 6.85
N ASP A 98 14.78 -18.31 7.50
CA ASP A 98 15.28 -19.16 8.57
C ASP A 98 14.25 -19.19 9.72
N ILE A 99 13.51 -20.29 9.79
CA ILE A 99 12.46 -20.49 10.81
C ILE A 99 13.10 -20.64 12.19
N GLU A 100 14.40 -20.97 12.26
CA GLU A 100 15.12 -21.19 13.51
C GLU A 100 15.44 -19.88 14.25
N THR A 101 15.65 -18.77 13.55
CA THR A 101 15.92 -17.46 14.18
C THR A 101 14.65 -16.70 14.57
N PHE A 102 13.51 -17.07 13.99
CA PHE A 102 12.18 -16.65 14.41
C PHE A 102 11.98 -15.12 14.51
N GLU A 103 12.72 -14.34 13.73
CA GLU A 103 12.54 -12.90 13.68
C GLU A 103 11.28 -12.59 12.87
N PRO A 104 10.23 -11.99 13.49
CA PRO A 104 9.00 -11.64 12.79
C PRO A 104 9.21 -10.52 11.77
N GLU A 105 10.35 -9.83 11.86
CA GLU A 105 10.71 -8.68 11.06
C GLU A 105 11.34 -9.11 9.73
N ILE A 106 10.65 -8.77 8.64
CA ILE A 106 11.10 -9.08 7.29
C ILE A 106 11.25 -7.74 6.55
N PRO A 107 12.49 -7.33 6.22
CA PRO A 107 12.70 -6.12 5.44
C PRO A 107 11.96 -6.17 4.10
N LEU A 108 11.31 -5.07 3.73
CA LEU A 108 10.59 -4.91 2.46
C LEU A 108 11.49 -5.27 1.26
N GLU A 109 12.78 -4.94 1.35
CA GLU A 109 13.77 -5.31 0.34
C GLU A 109 13.85 -6.81 0.07
N LYS A 110 13.63 -7.69 1.06
CA LYS A 110 13.66 -9.14 0.84
C LYS A 110 12.54 -9.57 -0.11
N PHE A 111 11.35 -8.98 0.01
CA PHE A 111 10.23 -9.21 -0.91
C PHE A 111 10.51 -8.67 -2.30
N ILE A 112 11.13 -7.48 -2.39
CA ILE A 112 11.52 -6.85 -3.65
C ILE A 112 12.58 -7.68 -4.37
N ALA A 113 13.64 -8.10 -3.68
CA ALA A 113 14.71 -8.93 -4.22
C ALA A 113 14.17 -10.28 -4.74
N ALA A 114 13.24 -10.88 -3.98
CA ALA A 114 12.56 -12.11 -4.38
C ALA A 114 11.52 -11.89 -5.51
N LYS A 115 11.20 -10.64 -5.88
CA LYS A 115 10.10 -10.27 -6.78
C LYS A 115 8.83 -11.01 -6.43
N THR A 116 8.40 -10.90 -5.17
CA THR A 116 7.20 -11.57 -4.66
C THR A 116 6.51 -10.73 -3.60
N GLY A 117 5.19 -10.84 -3.52
CA GLY A 117 4.40 -10.11 -2.55
C GLY A 117 2.91 -10.16 -2.90
N VAL A 118 2.09 -9.86 -1.90
CA VAL A 118 0.65 -9.57 -2.06
C VAL A 118 0.36 -8.07 -1.91
N CYS A 119 -0.91 -7.69 -2.07
CA CYS A 119 -1.42 -6.31 -2.03
C CYS A 119 -0.69 -5.35 -1.09
N ARG A 120 -0.47 -5.71 0.18
CA ARG A 120 0.21 -4.83 1.15
C ARG A 120 1.65 -4.49 0.76
N HIS A 121 2.43 -5.40 0.18
CA HIS A 121 3.84 -5.13 -0.15
C HIS A 121 3.91 -4.16 -1.32
N LEU A 122 3.02 -4.34 -2.30
CA LEU A 122 2.88 -3.45 -3.44
C LEU A 122 2.39 -2.07 -2.99
N ALA A 123 1.36 -2.02 -2.14
CA ALA A 123 0.85 -0.77 -1.59
C ALA A 123 1.91 -0.05 -0.74
N LEU A 124 2.59 -0.76 0.15
CA LEU A 124 3.65 -0.21 0.99
C LEU A 124 4.81 0.35 0.14
N THR A 125 5.27 -0.39 -0.87
CA THR A 125 6.32 0.08 -1.79
C THR A 125 5.84 1.28 -2.61
N THR A 126 4.58 1.29 -3.05
CA THR A 126 3.98 2.40 -3.79
C THR A 126 3.93 3.66 -2.94
N THR A 127 3.43 3.55 -1.70
CA THR A 127 3.36 4.68 -0.75
C THR A 127 4.77 5.18 -0.42
N PHE A 128 5.73 4.28 -0.21
CA PHE A 128 7.13 4.65 0.06
C PHE A 128 7.76 5.46 -1.07
N LEU A 129 7.63 4.98 -2.31
CA LEU A 129 8.18 5.69 -3.46
C LEU A 129 7.48 7.04 -3.69
N LEU A 130 6.16 7.12 -3.49
CA LEU A 130 5.43 8.38 -3.59
C LEU A 130 5.83 9.38 -2.52
N ASP A 131 5.96 8.96 -1.26
CA ASP A 131 6.40 9.81 -0.17
C ASP A 131 7.77 10.44 -0.47
N ARG A 132 8.71 9.62 -0.94
CA ARG A 132 10.03 10.11 -1.35
C ARG A 132 9.96 11.07 -2.56
N LEU A 133 9.13 10.77 -3.56
CA LEU A 133 8.93 11.67 -4.71
C LEU A 133 8.31 13.02 -4.29
N ILE A 134 7.41 13.02 -3.31
CA ILE A 134 6.85 14.25 -2.71
C ILE A 134 7.97 15.05 -2.02
N LYS A 135 8.76 14.39 -1.16
CA LYS A 135 9.89 15.01 -0.43
C LYS A 135 10.95 15.60 -1.38
N GLU A 136 11.20 14.94 -2.51
CA GLU A 136 12.13 15.43 -3.55
C GLU A 136 11.48 16.42 -4.55
N GLY A 137 10.21 16.80 -4.34
CA GLY A 137 9.53 17.86 -5.09
C GLY A 137 8.98 17.45 -6.45
N HIS A 138 8.88 16.15 -6.74
CA HIS A 138 8.29 15.64 -7.99
C HIS A 138 6.75 15.68 -7.98
N PHE A 139 6.13 15.65 -6.81
CA PHE A 139 4.69 15.80 -6.60
C PHE A 139 4.40 16.86 -5.53
N LYS A 140 3.17 17.39 -5.55
CA LYS A 140 2.62 18.24 -4.47
C LYS A 140 1.39 17.57 -3.88
N GLY A 141 1.47 17.18 -2.62
CA GLY A 141 0.39 16.47 -1.95
C GLY A 141 0.91 15.58 -0.83
N SER A 142 0.07 14.64 -0.41
CA SER A 142 0.36 13.65 0.63
C SER A 142 -0.05 12.26 0.15
N CYS A 143 0.63 11.22 0.62
CA CYS A 143 0.22 9.85 0.35
C CYS A 143 0.04 9.03 1.63
N TYR A 144 -0.88 8.07 1.56
CA TYR A 144 -1.29 7.25 2.69
C TYR A 144 -1.38 5.78 2.26
N LEU A 145 -0.89 4.90 3.12
CA LEU A 145 -1.17 3.48 3.00
C LEU A 145 -2.56 3.21 3.59
N ILE A 146 -3.46 2.65 2.78
CA ILE A 146 -4.80 2.30 3.22
C ILE A 146 -4.94 0.78 3.28
N ARG A 147 -5.47 0.28 4.39
CA ARG A 147 -5.93 -1.11 4.53
C ARG A 147 -7.35 -1.14 5.04
N ASP A 148 -8.24 -1.74 4.27
CA ASP A 148 -9.65 -1.88 4.66
C ASP A 148 -10.20 -3.25 4.26
N GLN A 149 -11.40 -3.55 4.75
CA GLN A 149 -12.20 -4.66 4.30
C GLN A 149 -12.87 -4.31 2.95
N VAL A 150 -12.64 -5.15 1.95
CA VAL A 150 -13.20 -5.08 0.61
C VAL A 150 -14.00 -6.35 0.37
N HIS A 151 -15.32 -6.22 0.26
CA HIS A 151 -16.26 -7.35 0.23
C HIS A 151 -16.02 -8.32 1.40
N LEU A 152 -15.47 -9.51 1.14
CA LEU A 152 -15.21 -10.57 2.12
C LEU A 152 -13.72 -10.71 2.51
N ASP A 153 -12.81 -9.91 1.95
CA ASP A 153 -11.37 -9.99 2.22
C ASP A 153 -10.79 -8.64 2.67
N ARG A 154 -9.58 -8.63 3.23
CA ARG A 154 -8.82 -7.40 3.50
C ARG A 154 -7.90 -7.11 2.34
N HIS A 155 -7.86 -5.84 1.95
CA HIS A 155 -7.02 -5.39 0.85
C HIS A 155 -6.29 -4.10 1.22
N ALA A 156 -5.17 -3.85 0.56
CA ALA A 156 -4.33 -2.69 0.79
C ALA A 156 -3.99 -2.00 -0.53
N TRP A 157 -4.00 -0.67 -0.51
CA TRP A 157 -3.72 0.20 -1.65
C TRP A 157 -3.13 1.52 -1.14
N THR A 158 -2.69 2.37 -2.08
CA THR A 158 -2.15 3.69 -1.77
C THR A 158 -3.17 4.76 -2.15
N LEU A 159 -3.38 5.73 -1.27
CA LEU A 159 -4.13 6.95 -1.57
C LEU A 159 -3.12 8.08 -1.74
N PHE A 160 -3.22 8.83 -2.84
CA PHE A 160 -2.49 10.08 -3.02
C PHE A 160 -3.48 11.24 -3.09
N LEU A 161 -3.26 12.26 -2.26
CA LEU A 161 -4.11 13.44 -2.16
C LEU A 161 -3.33 14.65 -2.64
N SER A 162 -3.82 15.27 -3.71
CA SER A 162 -3.39 16.60 -4.14
C SER A 162 -4.46 17.64 -3.76
N ASP A 163 -4.16 18.92 -4.02
CA ASP A 163 -5.10 20.01 -3.76
C ASP A 163 -6.45 19.81 -4.49
N LYS A 164 -6.41 19.13 -5.64
CA LYS A 164 -7.56 18.98 -6.54
C LYS A 164 -8.15 17.59 -6.52
N GLU A 165 -7.30 16.56 -6.47
CA GLU A 165 -7.68 15.19 -6.79
C GLU A 165 -7.44 14.27 -5.60
N ALA A 166 -8.07 13.10 -5.61
CA ALA A 166 -7.84 12.04 -4.63
C ALA A 166 -7.62 10.73 -5.35
N TRP A 167 -6.37 10.47 -5.71
CA TRP A 167 -5.97 9.34 -6.53
C TRP A 167 -5.93 8.05 -5.72
N HIS A 168 -6.79 7.11 -6.09
CA HIS A 168 -6.78 5.74 -5.59
C HIS A 168 -5.82 4.91 -6.45
N ILE A 169 -4.71 4.46 -5.87
CA ILE A 169 -3.61 3.80 -6.57
C ILE A 169 -3.46 2.37 -6.04
N ASP A 170 -3.72 1.39 -6.91
CA ASP A 170 -3.60 -0.02 -6.57
C ASP A 170 -2.74 -0.74 -7.61
N ALA A 171 -1.45 -0.90 -7.29
CA ALA A 171 -0.52 -1.63 -8.14
C ALA A 171 -0.88 -3.14 -8.22
N HIS A 172 -1.56 -3.70 -7.22
CA HIS A 172 -1.90 -5.12 -7.19
C HIS A 172 -3.06 -5.46 -8.13
N TRP A 173 -4.09 -4.62 -8.20
CA TRP A 173 -5.20 -4.75 -9.14
C TRP A 173 -5.06 -3.89 -10.39
N ASN A 174 -3.95 -3.16 -10.52
CA ASN A 174 -3.64 -2.24 -11.63
C ASN A 174 -4.67 -1.09 -11.79
N ILE A 175 -5.18 -0.56 -10.69
CA ILE A 175 -6.19 0.51 -10.68
C ILE A 175 -5.52 1.86 -10.41
N LEU A 176 -5.95 2.87 -11.17
CA LEU A 176 -5.63 4.28 -10.94
C LEU A 176 -6.88 5.09 -11.28
N GLU A 177 -7.54 5.65 -10.28
CA GLU A 177 -8.80 6.38 -10.45
C GLU A 177 -8.83 7.60 -9.52
N ASP A 178 -9.35 8.73 -9.99
CA ASP A 178 -9.64 9.86 -9.11
C ASP A 178 -10.95 9.61 -8.37
N GLY A 179 -10.86 9.39 -7.06
CA GLY A 179 -12.00 9.16 -6.19
C GLY A 179 -12.92 10.37 -6.04
N LYS A 180 -12.42 11.60 -6.23
CA LYS A 180 -13.28 12.80 -6.16
C LYS A 180 -14.22 12.91 -7.36
N SER A 181 -13.81 12.43 -8.54
CA SER A 181 -14.67 12.33 -9.72
C SER A 181 -15.86 11.37 -9.50
N GLU A 182 -17.04 11.72 -10.05
CA GLU A 182 -18.22 10.85 -9.96
C GLU A 182 -17.99 9.50 -10.65
N GLU A 183 -17.33 9.51 -11.81
CA GLU A 183 -17.00 8.32 -12.56
C GLU A 183 -16.01 7.42 -11.79
N GLY A 184 -14.91 7.98 -11.31
CA GLY A 184 -13.91 7.23 -10.53
C GLY A 184 -14.50 6.67 -9.24
N PHE A 185 -15.31 7.46 -8.51
CA PHE A 185 -16.01 6.96 -7.32
C PHE A 185 -16.95 5.79 -7.63
N SER A 186 -17.69 5.87 -8.73
CA SER A 186 -18.61 4.80 -9.17
C SER A 186 -17.84 3.52 -9.51
N ARG A 187 -16.75 3.64 -10.27
CA ARG A 187 -15.86 2.52 -10.62
C ARG A 187 -15.25 1.87 -9.38
N LEU A 188 -14.67 2.67 -8.50
CA LEU A 188 -14.08 2.19 -7.24
C LEU A 188 -15.15 1.54 -6.35
N SER A 189 -16.37 2.09 -6.27
CA SER A 189 -17.45 1.51 -5.47
C SER A 189 -17.88 0.13 -5.96
N ARG A 190 -17.82 -0.12 -7.27
CA ARG A 190 -18.09 -1.44 -7.86
C ARG A 190 -16.98 -2.45 -7.52
N ILE A 191 -15.73 -2.01 -7.50
CA ILE A 191 -14.56 -2.88 -7.27
C ILE A 191 -14.36 -3.15 -5.78
N TYR A 192 -14.33 -2.12 -4.95
CA TYR A 192 -13.99 -2.19 -3.53
C TYR A 192 -15.21 -2.31 -2.60
N GLY A 193 -16.40 -2.08 -3.14
CA GLY A 193 -17.65 -2.03 -2.38
C GLY A 193 -18.00 -0.62 -1.92
N LYS A 194 -19.27 -0.24 -2.10
CA LYS A 194 -19.79 1.09 -1.79
C LYS A 194 -19.53 1.54 -0.35
N ARG A 195 -19.69 0.64 0.62
CA ARG A 195 -19.43 0.95 2.05
C ARG A 195 -17.99 1.38 2.30
N THR A 196 -17.03 0.73 1.64
CA THR A 196 -15.61 1.04 1.76
C THR A 196 -15.30 2.38 1.11
N MET A 197 -15.82 2.60 -0.10
CA MET A 197 -15.59 3.87 -0.80
C MET A 197 -16.25 5.07 -0.12
N VAL A 198 -17.42 4.94 0.49
CA VAL A 198 -18.02 6.02 1.29
C VAL A 198 -17.11 6.43 2.45
N ARG A 199 -16.51 5.47 3.18
CA ARG A 199 -15.53 5.76 4.23
C ARG A 199 -14.28 6.45 3.69
N GLN A 200 -13.82 6.09 2.48
CA GLN A 200 -12.70 6.78 1.85
C GLN A 200 -13.06 8.20 1.39
N LYS A 201 -14.29 8.43 0.93
CA LYS A 201 -14.75 9.75 0.48
C LYS A 201 -14.77 10.79 1.59
N GLU A 202 -15.15 10.39 2.80
CA GLU A 202 -15.05 11.22 4.00
C GLU A 202 -13.60 11.68 4.24
N ARG A 203 -12.63 10.80 3.98
CA ARG A 203 -11.20 11.11 4.15
C ARG A 203 -10.70 12.11 3.14
N TRP A 204 -11.05 11.94 1.86
CA TRP A 204 -10.65 12.86 0.79
C TRP A 204 -11.14 14.30 1.02
N SER A 205 -12.20 14.45 1.82
CA SER A 205 -12.84 15.73 2.11
C SER A 205 -12.25 16.40 3.37
N ASN A 206 -11.71 15.60 4.31
CA ASN A 206 -11.25 16.08 5.61
C ASN A 206 -9.76 16.46 5.66
N THR A 207 -9.00 16.25 4.59
CA THR A 207 -7.55 16.55 4.54
C THR A 207 -7.21 17.97 4.08
N ILE A 208 -8.22 18.78 3.76
CA ILE A 208 -8.05 20.23 3.71
C ILE A 208 -7.89 20.68 5.17
N TYR A 209 -6.84 21.42 5.51
CA TYR A 209 -6.57 22.04 6.84
C TYR A 209 -5.69 21.29 7.85
N GLN A 210 -4.51 20.80 7.48
CA GLN A 210 -3.36 20.75 8.42
C GLN A 210 -2.05 21.01 7.66
N ASN A 211 -1.80 22.27 7.29
CA ASN A 211 -0.46 22.81 7.05
C ASN A 211 -0.17 23.85 8.13
#